data_AF-A0A242MC24-F1
#
_entry.id   AF-A0A242MC24-F1
#
_cell.length_a   1.000
_cell.length_b   1.000
_cell.length_c   1.000
_cell.angle_alpha   90.00
_cell.angle_beta   90.00
_cell.angle_gamma   90.00
#
_symmetry.space_group_name_H-M   'P 1'
#
loop_
_entity.id
_entity.type
_entity.pdbx_description
1 polymer ?
#
loop_
_entity_poly.entity_id
_entity_poly.type
_entity_poly.pdbx_seq_one_letter_code
_entity_poly.pdbx_strand_id
1 'polypeptide(L)'
;MQAKQELSNRLDASIKDALGKAKMNYRLAYLCYIVAFLTGAAGSVIVALDSKGAYRAIAAIAGILPTLALSALSTFKLSARADWHYDRARELKKIWRHLLNASDGDVTKLIDWWNNTEYALEKRWPKFGVLPHSEGTQTLKNDE
;
A
#
# COMPACT_ATOMS: atom_id res chain seq x y z
N MET A 1 11.18 -17.99 -31.00
CA MET A 1 10.92 -18.94 -29.87
C MET A 1 11.62 -18.58 -28.54
N GLN A 2 12.96 -18.47 -28.40
CA GLN A 2 13.61 -18.19 -27.10
C GLN A 2 13.13 -16.89 -26.43
N ALA A 3 13.02 -15.79 -27.17
CA ALA A 3 12.60 -14.49 -26.64
C ALA A 3 11.15 -14.48 -26.08
N LYS A 4 10.24 -15.22 -26.73
CA LYS A 4 8.84 -15.38 -26.29
C LYS A 4 8.76 -16.12 -24.95
N GLN A 5 9.56 -17.18 -24.80
CA GLN A 5 9.63 -17.95 -23.56
C GLN A 5 10.24 -17.13 -22.41
N GLU A 6 11.32 -16.41 -22.68
CA GLU A 6 11.95 -15.53 -21.70
C GLU A 6 10.98 -14.43 -21.22
N LEU A 7 10.27 -13.78 -22.15
CA LEU A 7 9.28 -12.76 -21.83
C LEU A 7 8.13 -13.34 -20.98
N SER A 8 7.66 -14.54 -21.31
CA SER A 8 6.62 -15.23 -20.54
C SER A 8 7.06 -15.50 -19.11
N ASN A 9 8.28 -16.01 -18.91
CA ASN A 9 8.83 -16.28 -17.58
C ASN A 9 8.97 -14.99 -16.75
N ARG A 10 9.43 -13.89 -17.37
CA ARG A 10 9.56 -12.58 -16.72
C ARG A 10 8.21 -11.99 -16.31
N LEU A 11 7.19 -12.12 -17.16
CA LEU A 11 5.83 -11.68 -16.85
C LEU A 11 5.24 -12.49 -15.70
N ASP A 12 5.36 -13.82 -15.72
CA ASP A 12 4.85 -14.69 -14.64
C ASP A 12 5.51 -14.36 -13.29
N ALA A 13 6.84 -14.19 -13.28
CA ALA A 13 7.56 -13.77 -12.09
C ALA A 13 7.08 -12.40 -11.57
N SER A 14 6.88 -11.44 -12.47
CA SER A 14 6.40 -10.09 -12.11
C SER A 14 4.97 -10.09 -11.59
N ILE A 15 4.09 -10.92 -12.15
CA ILE A 15 2.71 -11.11 -11.69
C ILE A 15 2.71 -11.72 -10.28
N LYS A 16 3.52 -12.75 -10.03
CA LYS A 16 3.63 -13.40 -8.71
C LYS A 16 4.16 -12.43 -7.65
N ASP A 17 5.21 -11.67 -7.98
CA ASP A 17 5.75 -10.64 -7.09
C ASP A 17 4.69 -9.59 -6.73
N ALA A 18 4.00 -9.05 -7.75
CA ALA A 18 2.95 -8.06 -7.54
C ALA A 18 1.82 -8.60 -6.64
N LEU A 19 1.32 -9.82 -6.89
CA LEU A 19 0.29 -10.44 -6.04
C LEU A 19 0.78 -10.74 -4.62
N GLY A 20 2.04 -11.12 -4.44
CA GLY A 20 2.65 -11.33 -3.14
C GLY A 20 2.66 -10.04 -2.32
N LYS A 21 3.16 -8.96 -2.92
CA LYS A 21 3.18 -7.63 -2.30
C LYS A 21 1.77 -7.08 -2.04
N ALA A 22 0.82 -7.31 -2.95
CA ALA A 22 -0.58 -6.93 -2.76
C ALA A 22 -1.17 -7.57 -1.50
N LYS A 23 -1.05 -8.91 -1.37
CA LYS A 23 -1.53 -9.67 -0.22
C LYS A 23 -0.86 -9.24 1.08
N MET A 24 0.45 -8.97 1.05
CA MET A 24 1.19 -8.52 2.23
C MET A 24 0.68 -7.17 2.72
N ASN A 25 0.56 -6.18 1.84
CA ASN A 25 0.04 -4.85 2.19
C ASN A 25 -1.41 -4.93 2.68
N TYR A 26 -2.25 -5.73 2.02
CA TYR A 26 -3.65 -5.94 2.45
C TYR A 26 -3.74 -6.55 3.85
N ARG A 27 -2.93 -7.57 4.14
CA ARG A 27 -2.86 -8.20 5.47
C ARG A 27 -2.41 -7.21 6.54
N LEU A 28 -1.38 -6.41 6.26
CA LEU A 28 -0.91 -5.39 7.19
C LEU A 28 -1.99 -4.34 7.45
N ALA A 29 -2.69 -3.88 6.41
CA ALA A 29 -3.80 -2.95 6.57
C ALA A 29 -4.91 -3.53 7.47
N TYR A 30 -5.29 -4.79 7.22
CA TYR A 30 -6.31 -5.48 8.02
C TYR A 30 -5.87 -5.69 9.47
N LEU A 31 -4.59 -6.01 9.71
CA LEU A 31 -4.03 -6.10 11.05
C LEU A 31 -4.11 -4.77 11.80
N CYS A 32 -3.79 -3.64 11.14
CA CYS A 32 -3.96 -2.31 11.74
C CYS A 32 -5.42 -2.06 12.16
N TYR A 33 -6.39 -2.43 11.32
CA TYR A 33 -7.81 -2.31 11.67
C TYR A 33 -8.21 -3.20 12.85
N ILE A 34 -7.80 -4.48 12.85
CA ILE A 34 -8.08 -5.40 13.96
C ILE A 34 -7.50 -4.85 15.27
N VAL A 35 -6.23 -4.43 15.26
CA VAL A 35 -5.57 -3.88 16.44
C VAL A 35 -6.31 -2.64 16.93
N ALA A 36 -6.64 -1.70 16.04
CA ALA A 36 -7.36 -0.49 16.41
C ALA A 36 -8.73 -0.78 17.02
N PHE A 37 -9.48 -1.71 16.43
CA PHE A 37 -10.79 -2.10 16.93
C PHE A 37 -10.72 -2.79 18.30
N LEU A 38 -9.88 -3.84 18.43
CA LEU A 38 -9.79 -4.61 19.66
C LEU A 38 -9.22 -3.80 20.83
N THR A 39 -8.21 -2.97 20.58
CA THR A 39 -7.59 -2.13 21.63
C THR A 39 -8.50 -0.98 22.04
N GLY A 40 -9.24 -0.38 21.10
CA GLY A 40 -10.26 0.63 21.42
C GLY A 40 -11.40 0.06 22.26
N ALA A 41 -11.91 -1.12 21.90
CA ALA A 41 -12.96 -1.81 22.65
C ALA A 41 -12.46 -2.24 24.05
N ALA A 42 -11.30 -2.89 24.12
CA ALA A 42 -10.71 -3.33 25.39
C ALA A 42 -10.37 -2.14 26.30
N GLY A 43 -9.80 -1.05 25.76
CA GLY A 43 -9.51 0.17 26.49
C GLY A 43 -10.77 0.78 27.09
N SER A 44 -11.86 0.84 26.32
CA SER A 44 -13.15 1.35 26.80
C SER A 44 -13.72 0.50 27.95
N VAL A 45 -13.64 -0.83 27.84
CA VAL A 45 -14.11 -1.75 28.89
C VAL A 45 -13.25 -1.64 30.15
N ILE A 46 -11.92 -1.57 30.01
CA ILE A 46 -11.01 -1.45 31.16
C ILE A 46 -11.26 -0.14 31.90
N VAL A 47 -11.40 0.99 31.19
CA VAL A 47 -11.71 2.28 31.82
C VAL A 47 -13.05 2.25 32.54
N ALA A 48 -14.07 1.60 31.96
CA ALA A 48 -15.39 1.50 32.58
C ALA A 48 -15.43 0.63 33.84
N LEU A 49 -14.57 -0.40 33.93
CA LEU A 49 -14.52 -1.33 35.06
C LEU A 49 -13.48 -0.94 36.13
N ASP A 50 -12.58 0.00 35.84
CA ASP A 50 -11.50 0.38 36.75
C ASP A 50 -11.98 1.30 37.88
N SER A 51 -12.41 0.70 38.98
CA SER A 51 -12.88 1.41 40.18
C SER A 51 -11.77 1.89 41.12
N LYS A 52 -10.54 1.36 41.01
CA LYS A 52 -9.42 1.64 41.94
C LYS A 52 -8.15 2.16 41.26
N GLY A 53 -8.17 2.36 39.95
CA GLY A 53 -7.03 2.89 39.20
C GLY A 53 -5.92 1.86 38.96
N ALA A 54 -6.17 0.58 39.22
CA ALA A 54 -5.16 -0.49 39.14
C ALA A 54 -4.72 -0.77 37.69
N TYR A 55 -5.55 -0.40 36.71
CA TYR A 55 -5.33 -0.70 35.30
C TYR A 55 -5.09 0.55 34.44
N ARG A 56 -4.86 1.71 35.07
CA ARG A 56 -4.64 3.00 34.38
C ARG A 56 -3.58 2.95 33.29
N ALA A 57 -2.44 2.30 33.54
CA ALA A 57 -1.37 2.19 32.56
C ALA A 57 -1.78 1.36 31.34
N ILE A 58 -2.51 0.26 31.56
CA ILE A 58 -3.01 -0.62 30.48
C ILE A 58 -4.10 0.09 29.69
N ALA A 59 -5.01 0.79 30.37
CA ALA A 59 -6.03 1.63 29.73
C ALA A 59 -5.42 2.72 28.84
N ALA A 60 -4.36 3.40 29.32
CA ALA A 60 -3.66 4.42 28.55
C ALA A 60 -3.01 3.83 27.28
N ILE A 61 -2.34 2.67 27.39
CA ILE A 61 -1.74 1.97 26.24
C ILE A 61 -2.83 1.55 25.25
N ALA A 62 -3.92 0.96 25.73
CA ALA A 62 -5.06 0.54 24.92
C ALA A 62 -5.75 1.74 24.23
N GLY A 63 -5.72 2.93 24.84
CA GLY A 63 -6.26 4.15 24.25
C GLY A 63 -5.39 4.74 23.13
N ILE A 64 -4.06 4.57 23.17
CA ILE A 64 -3.14 5.14 22.17
C ILE A 64 -2.92 4.20 20.98
N LEU A 65 -3.01 2.88 21.20
CA LEU A 65 -2.79 1.87 20.16
C LEU A 65 -3.67 2.04 18.90
N PRO A 66 -4.98 2.36 18.99
CA PRO A 66 -5.81 2.62 17.81
C PRO A 66 -5.28 3.78 16.97
N THR A 67 -4.91 4.88 17.62
CA THR A 67 -4.37 6.06 16.95
C THR A 67 -3.05 5.75 16.24
N LEU A 68 -2.15 5.00 16.87
CA LEU A 68 -0.89 4.58 16.26
C LEU A 68 -1.14 3.65 15.06
N ALA A 69 -2.05 2.68 15.19
CA ALA A 69 -2.38 1.75 14.12
C ALA A 69 -3.00 2.46 12.90
N LEU A 70 -3.92 3.39 13.13
CA LEU A 70 -4.53 4.19 12.07
C LEU A 70 -3.54 5.19 11.44
N SER A 71 -2.65 5.77 12.24
CA SER A 71 -1.58 6.65 11.73
C SER A 71 -0.58 5.89 10.87
N ALA A 72 -0.22 4.66 11.27
CA ALA A 72 0.61 3.79 10.44
C ALA A 72 -0.10 3.46 9.12
N LEU A 73 -1.40 3.15 9.17
CA LEU A 73 -2.19 2.87 7.97
C LEU A 73 -2.21 4.05 6.99
N SER A 74 -2.44 5.27 7.47
CA SER A 74 -2.46 6.49 6.63
C SER A 74 -1.08 6.86 6.10
N THR A 75 -0.03 6.71 6.91
CA THR A 75 1.35 7.08 6.56
C THR A 75 1.92 6.14 5.50
N PHE A 76 1.78 4.83 5.72
CA PHE A 76 2.28 3.81 4.81
C PHE A 76 1.35 3.56 3.63
N LYS A 77 0.11 4.07 3.68
CA LYS A 77 -0.93 3.89 2.65
C LYS A 77 -1.09 2.43 2.23
N LEU A 78 -1.09 1.52 3.21
CA LEU A 78 -1.04 0.07 2.98
C LEU A 78 -2.18 -0.42 2.06
N SER A 79 -3.40 0.09 2.25
CA SER A 79 -4.53 -0.23 1.38
C SER A 79 -4.30 0.22 -0.06
N ALA A 80 -3.91 1.49 -0.28
CA ALA A 80 -3.64 2.01 -1.61
C ALA A 80 -2.46 1.29 -2.30
N ARG A 81 -1.44 0.87 -1.54
CA ARG A 81 -0.33 0.04 -2.04
C ARG A 81 -0.79 -1.35 -2.45
N ALA A 82 -1.68 -1.96 -1.67
CA ALA A 82 -2.27 -3.24 -2.02
C ALA A 82 -3.05 -3.14 -3.34
N ASP A 83 -3.91 -2.13 -3.47
CA ASP A 83 -4.70 -1.88 -4.68
C ASP A 83 -3.81 -1.64 -5.90
N TRP A 84 -2.78 -0.80 -5.75
CA TRP A 84 -1.80 -0.58 -6.82
C TRP A 84 -1.13 -1.87 -7.29
N HIS A 85 -0.73 -2.74 -6.36
CA HIS A 85 -0.12 -4.02 -6.71
C HIS A 85 -1.10 -4.99 -7.37
N TYR A 86 -2.38 -4.97 -6.98
CA TYR A 86 -3.43 -5.74 -7.66
C TYR A 86 -3.68 -5.23 -9.08
N ASP A 87 -3.72 -3.91 -9.28
CA ASP A 87 -3.86 -3.29 -10.60
C ASP A 87 -2.68 -3.63 -11.50
N ARG A 88 -1.45 -3.51 -10.99
CA ARG A 88 -0.25 -3.95 -11.70
C ARG A 88 -0.34 -5.42 -12.13
N ALA A 89 -0.70 -6.32 -11.21
CA ALA A 89 -0.86 -7.73 -11.55
C ALA A 89 -1.94 -7.97 -12.61
N ARG A 90 -3.04 -7.20 -12.58
CA ARG A 90 -4.14 -7.30 -13.55
C ARG A 90 -3.68 -6.87 -14.95
N GLU A 91 -2.96 -5.76 -15.07
CA GLU A 91 -2.44 -5.30 -16.35
C GLU A 91 -1.39 -6.27 -16.91
N LEU A 92 -0.44 -6.73 -16.09
CA LEU A 92 0.56 -7.72 -16.52
C LEU A 92 -0.09 -9.03 -16.99
N LYS A 93 -1.17 -9.49 -16.35
CA LYS A 93 -1.95 -10.65 -16.81
C LYS A 93 -2.59 -10.44 -18.18
N LYS A 94 -3.02 -9.22 -18.52
CA LYS A 94 -3.53 -8.92 -19.87
C LYS A 94 -2.41 -9.08 -20.89
N ILE A 95 -1.24 -8.50 -20.63
CA ILE A 95 -0.07 -8.61 -21.50
C ILE A 95 0.34 -10.08 -21.69
N TRP A 96 0.37 -10.84 -20.60
CA TRP A 96 0.68 -12.27 -20.64
C TRP A 96 -0.32 -13.06 -21.51
N ARG A 97 -1.63 -12.76 -21.44
CA ARG A 97 -2.63 -13.39 -22.32
C ARG A 97 -2.42 -13.06 -23.79
N HIS A 98 -2.04 -11.82 -24.11
CA HIS A 98 -1.72 -11.44 -25.48
C HIS A 98 -0.44 -12.12 -25.98
N LEU A 99 0.55 -12.32 -25.11
CA LEU A 99 1.77 -13.05 -25.44
C LEU A 99 1.49 -14.49 -25.89
N LEU A 100 0.53 -15.19 -25.25
CA LEU A 100 0.17 -16.56 -25.64
C LEU A 100 -0.24 -16.64 -27.11
N ASN A 101 -1.05 -15.68 -27.56
CA ASN A 101 -1.62 -15.65 -28.91
C ASN A 101 -0.76 -14.87 -29.93
N ALA A 102 0.31 -14.22 -29.49
CA ALA A 102 1.14 -13.38 -30.34
C ALA A 102 2.04 -14.18 -31.28
N SER A 103 2.21 -13.66 -32.51
CA SER A 103 3.24 -14.10 -33.44
C SER A 103 4.63 -13.63 -32.97
N ASP A 104 5.71 -14.28 -33.42
CA ASP A 104 7.08 -13.92 -32.99
C ASP A 104 7.45 -12.46 -33.35
N GLY A 105 6.81 -11.86 -34.36
CA GLY A 105 7.01 -10.46 -34.76
C GLY A 105 6.30 -9.42 -33.88
N ASP A 106 5.35 -9.83 -33.03
CA ASP A 106 4.59 -8.92 -32.15
C ASP A 106 5.19 -8.78 -30.75
N VAL A 107 6.24 -9.55 -30.44
CA VAL A 107 6.90 -9.56 -29.12
C VAL A 107 7.41 -8.16 -28.73
N THR A 108 7.99 -7.41 -29.67
CA THR A 108 8.48 -6.05 -29.42
C THR A 108 7.34 -5.11 -29.01
N LYS A 109 6.19 -5.18 -29.69
CA LYS A 109 5.01 -4.36 -29.33
C LYS A 109 4.50 -4.66 -27.93
N LEU A 110 4.57 -5.92 -27.50
CA LEU A 110 4.19 -6.32 -26.14
C LEU A 110 5.16 -5.81 -25.08
N ILE A 111 6.46 -5.76 -25.40
CA ILE A 111 7.47 -5.15 -24.53
C ILE A 111 7.20 -3.66 -24.39
N ASP A 112 6.92 -2.96 -25.47
CA ASP A 112 6.59 -1.53 -25.43
C ASP A 112 5.31 -1.27 -24.64
N TRP A 113 4.29 -2.12 -24.82
CA TRP A 113 3.07 -2.03 -24.03
C TRP A 113 3.34 -2.27 -22.53
N TRP A 114 4.19 -3.24 -22.19
CA TRP A 114 4.61 -3.45 -20.80
C TRP A 114 5.31 -2.22 -20.24
N ASN A 115 6.31 -1.67 -20.92
CA ASN A 115 7.05 -0.50 -20.46
C ASN A 115 6.12 0.71 -20.23
N ASN A 116 5.20 0.97 -21.17
CA ASN A 116 4.22 2.05 -21.03
C ASN A 116 3.25 1.84 -19.87
N THR A 117 2.85 0.58 -19.63
CA THR A 117 1.98 0.21 -18.52
C THR A 117 2.68 0.43 -17.18
N GLU A 118 3.93 0.00 -17.03
CA GLU A 118 4.72 0.23 -15.81
C GLU A 118 4.92 1.73 -15.57
N TYR A 119 5.21 2.51 -16.60
CA TYR A 119 5.34 3.96 -16.48
C TYR A 119 4.03 4.64 -16.04
N ALA A 120 2.88 4.20 -16.57
CA ALA A 120 1.57 4.71 -16.17
C ALA A 120 1.21 4.33 -14.72
N LEU A 121 1.58 3.12 -14.29
CA LEU A 121 1.39 2.65 -12.92
C LEU A 121 2.28 3.43 -11.95
N GLU A 122 3.56 3.64 -12.29
CA GLU A 122 4.52 4.37 -11.45
C GLU A 122 4.05 5.80 -11.15
N LYS A 123 3.44 6.47 -12.14
CA LYS A 123 2.84 7.80 -11.93
C LYS A 123 1.75 7.82 -10.86
N ARG A 124 1.04 6.70 -10.69
CA ARG A 124 -0.04 6.52 -9.71
C ARG A 124 0.46 5.83 -8.44
N TRP A 125 1.77 5.62 -8.29
CA TRP A 125 2.32 4.98 -7.10
C TRP A 125 1.92 5.77 -5.84
N PRO A 126 1.33 5.11 -4.83
CA PRO A 126 0.99 5.74 -3.57
C PRO A 126 2.28 6.07 -2.78
N LYS A 127 2.81 7.26 -3.06
CA LYS A 127 3.91 7.88 -2.31
C LYS A 127 3.55 7.96 -0.83
N PHE A 128 4.55 7.83 0.04
CA PHE A 128 4.41 8.08 1.47
C PHE A 128 3.72 9.44 1.70
N GLY A 129 2.98 9.56 2.81
CA GLY A 129 2.45 10.86 3.22
C GLY A 129 3.58 11.91 3.24
N VAL A 130 3.33 13.09 2.69
CA VAL A 130 4.25 14.22 2.84
C VAL A 130 4.12 14.65 4.30
N LEU A 131 5.20 14.56 5.09
CA LEU A 131 5.23 15.22 6.39
C LEU A 131 4.95 16.70 6.12
N PRO A 132 4.05 17.36 6.86
CA PRO A 132 3.80 18.79 6.66
C PRO A 132 5.14 19.51 6.72
N HIS A 133 5.59 20.01 5.56
CA HIS A 133 6.72 20.92 5.52
C HIS A 133 6.28 22.16 6.29
N SER A 134 7.11 22.64 7.21
CA SER A 134 6.89 23.92 7.86
C SER A 134 7.10 25.04 6.84
N GLU A 135 6.18 25.22 5.89
CA GLU A 135 6.06 26.44 5.09
C GLU A 135 5.30 27.50 5.91
N GLY A 136 5.82 27.74 7.11
CA GLY A 136 5.26 28.65 8.11
C GLY A 136 6.30 29.65 8.60
N THR A 137 7.19 30.10 7.73
CA THR A 137 7.91 31.36 7.96
C THR A 137 7.28 32.37 7.02
N GLN A 138 6.13 32.91 7.45
CA GLN A 138 5.63 34.16 6.88
C GLN A 138 6.75 35.19 7.05
N THR A 139 7.37 35.58 5.94
CA THR A 139 8.14 36.81 5.87
C THR A 139 7.20 37.95 6.19
N LEU A 140 7.21 38.40 7.43
CA LEU A 140 6.69 39.71 7.82
C LEU A 140 7.48 40.73 7.03
N LYS A 141 6.94 41.11 5.88
CA LYS A 141 7.38 42.28 5.13
C LYS A 141 6.86 43.47 5.94
N ASN A 142 7.77 44.07 6.70
CA ASN A 142 7.55 45.36 7.33
C ASN A 142 7.30 46.38 6.23
N ASP A 143 6.05 46.82 6.10
CA ASP A 143 5.71 48.08 5.45
C ASP A 143 5.44 49.08 6.59
N GLU A 144 6.50 49.78 7.00
CA GLU A 144 6.44 51.13 7.61
C GLU A 144 7.08 52.12 6.63
#